data_AF-A0A4Y0BLW7-F1
#
_entry.id   AF-A0A4Y0BLW7-F1
#
_cell.length_a   1.000
_cell.length_b   1.000
_cell.length_c   1.000
_cell.angle_alpha   90.00
_cell.angle_beta   90.00
_cell.angle_gamma   90.00
#
_symmetry.space_group_name_H-M   'P 1'
#
loop_
_entity.id
_entity.type
_entity.pdbx_description
1 polymer ?
#
loop_
_entity_poly.entity_id
_entity_poly.type
_entity_poly.pdbx_seq_one_letter_code
_entity_poly.pdbx_strand_id
1 'polypeptide(L)'
;MTDKRKEVTKKADERPNNEDGNKIRPTKSSSLVHNKRIEEERASFFDLRTTTGQILFITVTVAAVTLVQCVPKDALKSLLNLQLPTQQCKPEVQFVEKKIVSHETRPKYWVFGRNPTGGHLLHVHNVLQRLGIEQTSNDTIEWDLLWAHDYPFRKINLQHMKRHQMVNHFPGSGYITNKVDLSTTRLQYIPPAFKLPAESTQFREYAAANPEKLFVQKNNQHRHIQIKAIEEIDFSSNDTFIQEFIDDPLLVDGYKFDIGVYTVITSIDPLRVYIYKGDILFRYCPVPYYPFNASNVDKYIVGDDYLPTWEVPSLGQYYTKYGFGMKDSFDAYLTSTGRDPSTIWEQVEDAIRLLILKKEPLLTGLLSRYANKRNFSK
;
A
#
# COMPACT_ATOMS: atom_id res chain seq x y z
N MET A 1 70.18 9.53 12.98
CA MET A 1 71.33 9.74 12.07
C MET A 1 70.80 9.79 10.64
N THR A 2 70.86 10.98 10.03
CA THR A 2 71.08 11.31 8.58
C THR A 2 70.50 10.37 7.51
N ASP A 3 69.50 10.73 6.70
CA ASP A 3 69.38 11.77 5.63
C ASP A 3 69.82 11.30 4.21
N LYS A 4 69.04 11.79 3.21
CA LYS A 4 69.19 11.81 1.73
C LYS A 4 68.63 10.61 0.94
N ARG A 5 67.57 10.69 0.11
CA ARG A 5 67.04 11.67 -0.89
C ARG A 5 67.83 11.69 -2.21
N LYS A 6 67.20 11.27 -3.31
CA LYS A 6 67.18 11.97 -4.61
C LYS A 6 66.11 11.41 -5.56
N GLU A 7 65.69 12.31 -6.43
CA GLU A 7 64.42 12.45 -7.16
C GLU A 7 64.78 12.82 -8.63
N VAL A 8 63.76 12.94 -9.50
CA VAL A 8 63.68 13.76 -10.75
C VAL A 8 63.95 13.06 -12.11
N THR A 9 63.36 13.37 -13.28
CA THR A 9 61.99 13.70 -13.79
C THR A 9 61.95 13.60 -15.34
N LYS A 10 60.75 13.34 -15.92
CA LYS A 10 60.02 13.99 -17.07
C LYS A 10 60.73 14.51 -18.37
N LYS A 11 60.15 14.18 -19.55
CA LYS A 11 59.81 15.01 -20.76
C LYS A 11 59.52 14.08 -21.98
N ALA A 12 59.03 14.50 -23.16
CA ALA A 12 57.84 15.21 -23.67
C ALA A 12 58.00 15.26 -25.23
N ASP A 13 56.90 15.09 -25.98
CA ASP A 13 56.58 15.46 -27.40
C ASP A 13 57.54 15.24 -28.59
N GLU A 14 57.00 14.77 -29.73
CA GLU A 14 56.99 15.49 -31.04
C GLU A 14 56.25 14.72 -32.17
N ARG A 15 55.56 15.47 -33.05
CA ARG A 15 54.91 15.03 -34.32
C ARG A 15 55.90 15.04 -35.49
N PRO A 16 55.50 14.59 -36.70
CA PRO A 16 55.40 15.57 -37.80
C PRO A 16 54.21 15.41 -38.76
N ASN A 17 53.89 16.51 -39.46
CA ASN A 17 52.98 16.65 -40.60
C ASN A 17 53.73 16.45 -41.94
N ASN A 18 53.04 16.02 -43.01
CA ASN A 18 53.05 16.72 -44.31
C ASN A 18 51.98 16.20 -45.30
N GLU A 19 51.56 17.12 -46.19
CA GLU A 19 50.40 17.12 -47.11
C GLU A 19 50.70 16.65 -48.56
N ASP A 20 49.61 16.65 -49.36
CA ASP A 20 49.46 16.66 -50.84
C ASP A 20 49.68 15.35 -51.62
N GLY A 21 48.87 14.93 -52.61
CA GLY A 21 47.70 15.47 -53.31
C GLY A 21 47.48 14.73 -54.65
N ASN A 22 46.27 14.83 -55.22
CA ASN A 22 45.84 14.66 -56.63
C ASN A 22 45.12 13.38 -57.18
N LYS A 23 43.87 13.63 -57.62
CA LYS A 23 43.11 13.15 -58.83
C LYS A 23 42.57 11.71 -58.92
N ILE A 24 41.42 11.37 -59.55
CA ILE A 24 40.12 11.99 -59.97
C ILE A 24 39.22 10.81 -60.50
N ARG A 25 37.92 10.75 -60.08
CA ARG A 25 36.66 10.28 -60.77
C ARG A 25 36.46 8.83 -61.34
N PRO A 26 35.20 8.41 -61.66
CA PRO A 26 33.89 8.66 -60.99
C PRO A 26 32.89 7.46 -61.02
N THR A 27 31.84 7.47 -60.19
CA THR A 27 30.47 7.04 -60.59
C THR A 27 29.38 7.67 -59.71
N LYS A 28 28.30 8.10 -60.38
CA LYS A 28 27.05 8.76 -59.92
C LYS A 28 26.17 7.74 -59.15
N SER A 29 25.17 8.07 -58.32
CA SER A 29 24.11 9.09 -58.50
C SER A 29 23.34 9.41 -57.21
N SER A 30 22.99 10.70 -57.06
CA SER A 30 21.74 11.35 -56.58
C SER A 30 20.71 10.50 -55.79
N SER A 31 20.04 10.97 -54.73
CA SER A 31 19.44 12.30 -54.55
C SER A 31 19.03 12.56 -53.09
N LEU A 32 19.56 13.63 -52.51
CA LEU A 32 19.12 14.26 -51.25
C LEU A 32 18.72 15.71 -51.59
N VAL A 33 17.53 15.96 -52.15
CA VAL A 33 16.85 17.27 -52.11
C VAL A 33 15.37 17.08 -52.47
N HIS A 34 14.51 16.71 -51.51
CA HIS A 34 13.12 17.20 -51.40
C HIS A 34 12.47 16.62 -50.13
N ASN A 35 12.48 17.40 -49.05
CA ASN A 35 11.43 17.44 -48.01
C ASN A 35 11.86 18.40 -46.89
N LYS A 36 12.15 19.64 -47.28
CA LYS A 36 12.35 20.75 -46.33
C LYS A 36 11.39 21.87 -46.73
N ARG A 37 10.12 21.71 -46.34
CA ARG A 37 9.04 22.72 -46.22
C ARG A 37 7.68 22.04 -46.40
N ILE A 38 7.15 21.42 -45.34
CA ILE A 38 5.73 21.48 -44.93
C ILE A 38 5.71 21.24 -43.41
N GLU A 39 6.24 22.18 -42.65
CA GLU A 39 5.90 22.37 -41.24
C GLU A 39 5.61 23.86 -41.09
N GLU A 40 4.47 24.27 -41.67
CA GLU A 40 3.87 25.55 -41.33
C GLU A 40 3.24 25.43 -39.94
N GLU A 41 3.57 26.41 -39.11
CA GLU A 41 3.23 26.60 -37.72
C GLU A 41 1.74 26.37 -37.42
N ARG A 42 1.41 25.32 -36.66
CA ARG A 42 0.24 25.35 -35.77
C ARG A 42 0.67 26.01 -34.47
N ALA A 43 0.79 27.34 -34.47
CA ALA A 43 0.91 28.09 -33.23
C ALA A 43 -0.32 27.79 -32.34
N SER A 44 -0.07 27.35 -31.11
CA SER A 44 -1.12 27.17 -30.11
C SER A 44 -1.86 28.50 -29.92
N PHE A 45 -3.19 28.46 -29.97
CA PHE A 45 -4.04 29.65 -29.80
C PHE A 45 -3.75 30.39 -28.47
N PHE A 46 -3.30 29.66 -27.45
CA PHE A 46 -2.79 30.21 -26.18
C PHE A 46 -1.28 29.98 -26.05
N ASP A 47 -0.46 30.44 -27.00
CA ASP A 47 0.98 30.46 -26.81
C ASP A 47 1.38 31.54 -25.78
N LEU A 48 1.46 31.12 -24.52
CA LEU A 48 1.82 31.95 -23.37
C LEU A 48 3.24 32.53 -23.44
N ARG A 49 4.05 32.16 -24.44
CA ARG A 49 5.37 32.77 -24.69
C ARG A 49 5.27 34.06 -25.51
N THR A 50 4.12 34.35 -26.10
CA THR A 50 3.86 35.58 -26.86
C THR A 50 2.95 36.51 -26.08
N THR A 51 3.17 37.83 -26.19
CA THR A 51 2.31 38.84 -25.54
C THR A 51 0.86 38.70 -26.00
N THR A 52 0.64 38.39 -27.28
CA THR A 52 -0.69 38.17 -27.85
C THR A 52 -1.38 36.95 -27.23
N GLY A 53 -0.67 35.82 -27.08
CA GLY A 53 -1.23 34.61 -26.46
C GLY A 53 -1.49 34.77 -24.96
N GLN A 54 -0.66 35.55 -24.25
CA GLN A 54 -0.91 35.92 -22.85
C GLN A 54 -2.16 36.80 -22.71
N ILE A 55 -2.29 37.86 -23.53
CA ILE A 55 -3.47 38.73 -23.52
C ILE A 55 -4.73 37.93 -23.86
N LEU A 56 -4.66 37.05 -24.86
CA LEU A 56 -5.81 36.23 -25.25
C LEU A 56 -6.21 35.24 -24.15
N PHE A 57 -5.23 34.60 -23.51
CA PHE A 57 -5.47 33.71 -22.37
C PHE A 57 -6.14 34.47 -21.22
N ILE A 58 -5.57 35.59 -20.78
CA ILE A 58 -6.13 36.42 -19.71
C ILE A 58 -7.54 36.91 -20.07
N THR A 59 -7.76 37.38 -21.29
CA THR A 59 -9.05 37.89 -21.73
C THR A 59 -10.12 36.79 -21.72
N VAL A 60 -9.79 35.60 -22.22
CA VAL A 60 -10.72 34.45 -22.21
C VAL A 60 -10.98 33.97 -20.79
N THR A 61 -9.94 33.88 -19.94
CA THR A 61 -10.10 33.48 -18.55
C THR A 61 -10.95 34.47 -17.76
N VAL A 62 -10.71 35.77 -17.91
CA VAL A 62 -11.51 36.82 -17.27
C VAL A 62 -12.95 36.76 -17.79
N ALA A 63 -13.16 36.68 -19.11
CA ALA A 63 -14.50 36.57 -19.68
C ALA A 63 -15.25 35.34 -19.15
N ALA A 64 -14.59 34.18 -19.06
CA ALA A 64 -15.17 32.95 -18.52
C ALA A 64 -15.53 33.06 -17.04
N VAL A 65 -14.64 33.63 -16.21
CA VAL A 65 -14.90 33.88 -14.78
C VAL A 65 -16.05 34.86 -14.59
N THR A 66 -16.09 35.93 -15.39
CA THR A 66 -17.16 36.92 -15.36
C THR A 66 -18.49 36.29 -15.77
N LEU A 67 -18.50 35.41 -16.78
CA LEU A 67 -19.68 34.66 -17.19
C LEU A 67 -20.19 33.73 -16.07
N VAL A 68 -19.29 33.03 -15.38
CA VAL A 68 -19.66 32.12 -14.28
C VAL A 68 -20.16 32.87 -13.04
N GLN A 69 -19.63 34.07 -12.78
CA GLN A 69 -19.98 34.86 -11.60
C GLN A 69 -21.20 35.79 -11.81
N CYS A 70 -21.41 36.28 -13.03
CA CYS A 70 -22.46 37.26 -13.32
C CYS A 70 -23.70 36.64 -13.98
N VAL A 71 -23.63 35.42 -14.51
CA VAL A 71 -24.80 34.73 -15.07
C VAL A 71 -25.47 33.88 -14.00
N PRO A 72 -26.80 34.02 -13.78
CA PRO A 72 -27.55 33.14 -12.88
C PRO A 72 -27.32 31.66 -13.26
N LYS A 73 -27.07 30.80 -12.26
CA LYS A 73 -26.68 29.39 -12.47
C LYS A 73 -27.65 28.63 -13.40
N ASP A 74 -28.93 28.99 -13.38
CA ASP A 74 -29.97 28.38 -14.21
C ASP A 74 -29.89 28.79 -15.68
N ALA A 75 -29.47 30.02 -15.97
CA ALA A 75 -29.29 30.51 -17.33
C ALA A 75 -28.05 29.89 -18.02
N LEU A 76 -26.96 29.69 -17.28
CA LEU A 76 -25.76 29.02 -17.80
C LEU A 76 -26.05 27.55 -18.18
N LYS A 77 -26.86 26.87 -17.36
CA LYS A 77 -27.30 25.49 -17.59
C LYS A 77 -28.18 25.36 -18.85
N SER A 78 -29.04 26.36 -19.10
CA SER A 78 -29.87 26.42 -20.30
C SER A 78 -29.09 26.78 -21.58
N LEU A 79 -28.04 27.60 -21.47
CA LEU A 79 -27.19 28.00 -22.60
C LEU A 79 -26.27 26.88 -23.08
N LEU A 80 -25.77 26.05 -22.14
CA LEU A 80 -24.81 25.00 -22.45
C LEU A 80 -25.45 23.65 -22.82
N ASN A 81 -26.79 23.53 -22.82
CA ASN A 81 -27.51 22.27 -23.02
C ASN A 81 -26.89 21.10 -22.21
N LEU A 82 -26.35 21.42 -21.03
CA LEU A 82 -25.69 20.45 -20.16
C LEU A 82 -26.77 19.68 -19.41
N GLN A 83 -27.33 18.66 -20.07
CA GLN A 83 -27.95 17.55 -19.38
C GLN A 83 -26.84 16.83 -18.61
N LEU A 84 -26.74 17.09 -17.31
CA LEU A 84 -26.02 16.21 -16.39
C LEU A 84 -26.61 14.81 -16.55
N PRO A 85 -25.83 13.79 -16.89
CA PRO A 85 -26.35 12.44 -17.02
C PRO A 85 -26.91 12.00 -15.66
N THR A 86 -28.23 11.93 -15.53
CA THR A 86 -28.91 11.19 -14.45
C THR A 86 -28.94 9.70 -14.77
N GLN A 87 -27.87 9.18 -15.36
CA GLN A 87 -27.68 7.75 -15.48
C GLN A 87 -26.96 7.30 -14.20
N GLN A 88 -27.66 6.54 -13.36
CA GLN A 88 -26.97 5.65 -12.43
C GLN A 88 -26.03 4.78 -13.25
N CYS A 89 -24.75 5.10 -13.27
CA CYS A 89 -23.72 4.17 -13.70
C CYS A 89 -23.63 3.06 -12.64
N LYS A 90 -24.61 2.16 -12.62
CA LYS A 90 -24.25 0.76 -12.41
C LYS A 90 -23.54 0.38 -13.71
N PRO A 91 -22.22 0.15 -13.71
CA PRO A 91 -21.62 -0.52 -14.86
C PRO A 91 -22.36 -1.85 -14.99
N GLU A 92 -23.16 -1.99 -16.03
CA GLU A 92 -23.60 -3.31 -16.46
C GLU A 92 -22.32 -4.00 -16.91
N VAL A 93 -21.79 -4.87 -16.05
CA VAL A 93 -20.62 -5.67 -16.38
C VAL A 93 -21.07 -6.67 -17.44
N GLN A 94 -21.01 -6.26 -18.71
CA GLN A 94 -21.10 -7.20 -19.81
C GLN A 94 -19.78 -7.95 -19.88
N PHE A 95 -19.85 -9.28 -19.76
CA PHE A 95 -18.72 -10.15 -20.04
C PHE A 95 -18.39 -10.04 -21.53
N VAL A 96 -17.49 -9.13 -21.88
CA VAL A 96 -16.86 -9.15 -23.20
C VAL A 96 -15.78 -10.22 -23.14
N GLU A 97 -16.18 -11.46 -23.42
CA GLU A 97 -15.27 -12.58 -23.58
C GLU A 97 -14.50 -12.38 -24.90
N LYS A 98 -13.45 -11.55 -24.87
CA LYS A 98 -12.55 -11.44 -26.00
C LYS A 98 -11.81 -12.77 -26.11
N LYS A 99 -12.26 -13.65 -27.01
CA LYS A 99 -11.53 -14.87 -27.39
C LYS A 99 -10.20 -14.47 -28.02
N ILE A 100 -9.20 -14.25 -27.18
CA ILE A 100 -7.81 -14.24 -27.59
C ILE A 100 -7.45 -15.71 -27.80
N VAL A 101 -7.39 -16.12 -29.07
CA VAL A 101 -6.78 -17.41 -29.46
C VAL A 101 -5.27 -17.21 -29.30
N SER A 102 -4.77 -17.39 -28.09
CA SER A 102 -3.33 -17.52 -27.83
C SER A 102 -2.96 -18.99 -27.99
N HIS A 103 -1.98 -19.29 -28.83
CA HIS A 103 -1.34 -20.61 -28.90
C HIS A 103 -0.44 -20.90 -27.67
N GLU A 104 -0.31 -19.95 -26.76
CA GLU A 104 0.46 -20.10 -25.51
C GLU A 104 -0.40 -20.74 -24.43
N THR A 105 0.18 -21.71 -23.72
CA THR A 105 -0.41 -22.31 -22.52
C THR A 105 -0.64 -21.24 -21.46
N ARG A 106 -1.89 -21.05 -21.06
CA ARG A 106 -2.24 -20.09 -20.01
C ARG A 106 -1.76 -20.58 -18.65
N PRO A 107 -1.26 -19.68 -17.78
CA PRO A 107 -0.86 -20.04 -16.44
C PRO A 107 -2.08 -20.51 -15.64
N LYS A 108 -1.84 -21.42 -14.69
CA LYS A 108 -2.88 -22.06 -13.89
C LYS A 108 -2.76 -21.69 -12.42
N TYR A 109 -3.89 -21.39 -11.77
CA TYR A 109 -3.92 -21.17 -10.33
C TYR A 109 -4.79 -22.19 -9.60
N TRP A 110 -4.33 -22.59 -8.42
CA TRP A 110 -5.05 -23.46 -7.51
C TRP A 110 -5.32 -22.69 -6.21
N VAL A 111 -6.56 -22.75 -5.72
CA VAL A 111 -6.95 -22.15 -4.44
C VAL A 111 -6.96 -23.19 -3.33
N PHE A 112 -6.25 -22.90 -2.23
CA PHE A 112 -6.23 -23.75 -1.04
C PHE A 112 -6.86 -23.06 0.16
N GLY A 113 -7.84 -23.70 0.79
CA GLY A 113 -8.52 -23.18 1.98
C GLY A 113 -9.66 -24.10 2.43
N ARG A 114 -10.29 -23.77 3.57
CA ARG A 114 -11.44 -24.54 4.09
C ARG A 114 -12.68 -24.41 3.20
N ASN A 115 -12.86 -23.26 2.57
CA ASN A 115 -13.95 -22.99 1.63
C ASN A 115 -13.42 -22.26 0.38
N PRO A 116 -12.71 -22.96 -0.52
CA PRO A 116 -12.05 -22.35 -1.68
C PRO A 116 -13.00 -21.61 -2.63
N THR A 117 -14.27 -21.99 -2.66
CA THR A 117 -15.32 -21.35 -3.47
C THR A 117 -16.15 -20.34 -2.69
N GLY A 118 -15.77 -20.04 -1.44
CA GLY A 118 -16.49 -19.10 -0.58
C GLY A 118 -16.39 -17.66 -1.08
N GLY A 119 -17.43 -16.86 -0.80
CA GLY A 119 -17.51 -15.46 -1.25
C GLY A 119 -16.34 -14.57 -0.83
N HIS A 120 -15.63 -14.89 0.26
CA HIS A 120 -14.44 -14.17 0.72
C HIS A 120 -13.26 -14.22 -0.26
N LEU A 121 -13.23 -15.16 -1.22
CA LEU A 121 -12.21 -15.25 -2.27
C LEU A 121 -12.72 -14.81 -3.65
N LEU A 122 -13.96 -14.32 -3.75
CA LEU A 122 -14.57 -13.92 -5.02
C LEU A 122 -13.69 -12.90 -5.79
N HIS A 123 -13.13 -11.92 -5.09
CA HIS A 123 -12.26 -10.92 -5.71
C HIS A 123 -10.95 -11.51 -6.23
N VAL A 124 -10.40 -12.52 -5.54
CA VAL A 124 -9.20 -13.24 -6.00
C VAL A 124 -9.50 -13.94 -7.32
N HIS A 125 -10.61 -14.70 -7.39
CA HIS A 125 -11.03 -15.37 -8.63
C HIS A 125 -11.24 -14.36 -9.76
N ASN A 126 -11.97 -13.27 -9.51
CA ASN A 126 -12.25 -12.24 -10.52
C ASN A 126 -10.97 -11.61 -11.07
N VAL A 127 -10.00 -11.29 -10.20
CA VAL A 127 -8.72 -10.71 -10.63
C VAL A 127 -7.92 -11.70 -11.46
N LEU A 128 -7.75 -12.95 -10.98
CA LEU A 128 -6.96 -13.97 -11.68
C LEU A 128 -7.59 -14.33 -13.05
N GLN A 129 -8.90 -14.44 -13.12
CA GLN A 129 -9.62 -14.66 -14.39
C GLN A 129 -9.46 -13.50 -15.37
N ARG A 130 -9.54 -12.24 -14.89
CA ARG A 130 -9.27 -11.06 -15.73
C ARG A 130 -7.84 -11.00 -16.24
N LEU A 131 -6.89 -11.54 -15.49
CA LEU A 131 -5.50 -11.71 -15.90
C LEU A 131 -5.29 -12.90 -16.86
N GLY A 132 -6.33 -13.65 -17.18
CA GLY A 132 -6.27 -14.81 -18.08
C GLY A 132 -5.65 -16.06 -17.44
N ILE A 133 -5.56 -16.11 -16.11
CA ILE A 133 -5.02 -17.25 -15.37
C ILE A 133 -6.17 -18.24 -15.14
N GLU A 134 -5.97 -19.49 -15.56
CA GLU A 134 -6.99 -20.53 -15.54
C GLU A 134 -7.04 -21.25 -14.20
N GLN A 135 -8.24 -21.54 -13.71
CA GLN A 135 -8.36 -22.26 -12.44
C GLN A 135 -8.04 -23.74 -12.63
N THR A 136 -7.32 -24.31 -11.68
CA THR A 136 -7.06 -25.75 -11.58
C THR A 136 -7.31 -26.25 -10.14
N SER A 137 -7.17 -27.54 -9.94
CA SER A 137 -7.45 -28.25 -8.69
C SER A 137 -6.21 -28.94 -8.13
N ASN A 138 -6.36 -29.56 -6.96
CA ASN A 138 -5.28 -30.23 -6.23
C ASN A 138 -4.97 -31.66 -6.75
N ASP A 139 -5.69 -32.13 -7.76
CA ASP A 139 -5.50 -33.43 -8.43
C ASP A 139 -4.39 -33.40 -9.48
N THR A 140 -3.84 -32.22 -9.78
CA THR A 140 -2.75 -32.03 -10.73
C THR A 140 -1.53 -31.38 -10.10
N ILE A 141 -0.35 -31.74 -10.61
CA ILE A 141 0.92 -31.09 -10.29
C ILE A 141 1.24 -29.92 -11.25
N GLU A 142 0.40 -29.71 -12.26
CA GLU A 142 0.54 -28.67 -13.28
C GLU A 142 -0.24 -27.42 -12.86
N TRP A 143 0.41 -26.61 -12.01
CA TRP A 143 -0.06 -25.32 -11.53
C TRP A 143 1.10 -24.32 -11.48
N ASP A 144 0.80 -23.03 -11.62
CA ASP A 144 1.76 -21.93 -11.58
C ASP A 144 1.61 -21.07 -10.32
N LEU A 145 0.38 -20.86 -9.85
CA LEU A 145 0.08 -20.08 -8.66
C LEU A 145 -0.77 -20.88 -7.66
N LEU A 146 -0.24 -21.10 -6.47
CA LEU A 146 -1.01 -21.53 -5.32
C LEU A 146 -1.49 -20.30 -4.53
N TRP A 147 -2.79 -20.04 -4.55
CA TRP A 147 -3.41 -19.04 -3.69
C TRP A 147 -3.99 -19.70 -2.44
N ALA A 148 -3.26 -19.62 -1.33
CA ALA A 148 -3.69 -20.15 -0.05
C ALA A 148 -4.37 -19.07 0.81
N HIS A 149 -5.56 -19.36 1.32
CA HIS A 149 -6.22 -18.53 2.34
C HIS A 149 -5.54 -18.70 3.70
N ASP A 150 -5.38 -19.95 4.14
CA ASP A 150 -4.69 -20.30 5.40
C ASP A 150 -3.19 -20.54 5.16
N TYR A 151 -2.38 -20.47 6.22
CA TYR A 151 -0.93 -20.78 6.15
C TYR A 151 -0.67 -22.20 5.60
N PRO A 152 -0.10 -22.34 4.38
CA PRO A 152 -0.13 -23.62 3.67
C PRO A 152 0.98 -24.60 4.10
N PHE A 153 2.09 -24.11 4.63
CA PHE A 153 3.31 -24.89 4.88
C PHE A 153 3.19 -25.96 5.98
N ARG A 154 2.07 -25.99 6.73
CA ARG A 154 1.76 -27.07 7.69
C ARG A 154 0.97 -28.21 7.07
N LYS A 155 0.36 -28.00 5.90
CA LYS A 155 -0.60 -28.92 5.28
C LYS A 155 -0.15 -29.41 3.91
N ILE A 156 0.64 -28.61 3.19
CA ILE A 156 1.15 -28.91 1.86
C ILE A 156 2.67 -28.91 1.91
N ASN A 157 3.29 -29.93 1.33
CA ASN A 157 4.73 -29.96 1.14
C ASN A 157 5.13 -29.03 -0.02
N LEU A 158 5.60 -27.84 0.32
CA LEU A 158 6.05 -26.82 -0.65
C LEU A 158 7.58 -26.76 -0.79
N GLN A 159 8.34 -27.69 -0.20
CA GLN A 159 9.81 -27.65 -0.20
C GLN A 159 10.42 -27.85 -1.60
N HIS A 160 9.74 -28.61 -2.47
CA HIS A 160 10.25 -29.02 -3.79
C HIS A 160 9.42 -28.45 -4.96
N MET A 161 8.86 -27.25 -4.80
CA MET A 161 8.13 -26.56 -5.87
C MET A 161 9.02 -26.36 -7.11
N LYS A 162 8.41 -26.50 -8.30
CA LYS A 162 9.05 -26.24 -9.60
C LYS A 162 9.45 -24.76 -9.70
N ARG A 163 10.41 -24.42 -10.56
CA ARG A 163 10.93 -23.03 -10.68
C ARG A 163 9.89 -21.98 -11.07
N HIS A 164 8.84 -22.35 -11.81
CA HIS A 164 7.77 -21.45 -12.22
C HIS A 164 6.66 -21.30 -11.17
N GLN A 165 6.60 -22.21 -10.19
CA GLN A 165 5.54 -22.25 -9.19
C GLN A 165 5.69 -21.12 -8.18
N MET A 166 4.58 -20.54 -7.76
CA MET A 166 4.53 -19.46 -6.79
C MET A 166 3.43 -19.69 -5.75
N VAL A 167 3.64 -19.18 -4.54
CA VAL A 167 2.62 -19.16 -3.49
C VAL A 167 2.53 -17.79 -2.85
N ASN A 168 1.32 -17.36 -2.49
CA ASN A 168 1.06 -16.04 -1.89
C ASN A 168 1.44 -15.93 -0.39
N HIS A 169 2.28 -16.83 0.13
CA HIS A 169 2.76 -16.81 1.52
C HIS A 169 4.26 -17.05 1.57
N PHE A 170 4.94 -16.41 2.52
CA PHE A 170 6.31 -16.75 2.87
C PHE A 170 6.35 -17.83 3.96
N PRO A 171 7.32 -18.76 3.90
CA PRO A 171 7.57 -19.64 5.02
C PRO A 171 7.97 -18.81 6.24
N GLY A 172 7.28 -19.01 7.35
CA GLY A 172 7.48 -18.23 8.58
C GLY A 172 6.78 -16.88 8.61
N SER A 173 5.87 -16.56 7.68
CA SER A 173 5.06 -15.32 7.71
C SER A 173 4.36 -15.09 9.06
N GLY A 174 4.14 -16.15 9.84
CA GLY A 174 3.72 -16.11 11.24
C GLY A 174 4.58 -15.24 12.18
N TYR A 175 5.86 -15.02 11.90
CA TYR A 175 6.70 -14.08 12.68
C TYR A 175 6.24 -12.62 12.56
N ILE A 176 5.47 -12.30 11.52
CA ILE A 176 4.87 -10.99 11.31
C ILE A 176 3.39 -11.02 11.70
N THR A 177 2.66 -12.09 11.39
CA THR A 177 1.19 -12.14 11.50
C THR A 177 0.66 -12.76 12.79
N ASN A 178 1.50 -13.44 13.58
CA ASN A 178 1.05 -14.01 14.86
C ASN A 178 0.80 -12.88 15.88
N LYS A 179 -0.44 -12.80 16.38
CA LYS A 179 -0.90 -11.78 17.32
C LYS A 179 0.04 -11.59 18.52
N VAL A 180 0.40 -12.68 19.18
CA VAL A 180 1.19 -12.64 20.42
C VAL A 180 2.63 -12.24 20.11
N ASP A 181 3.25 -12.87 19.11
CA ASP A 181 4.62 -12.56 18.71
C ASP A 181 4.77 -11.11 18.22
N LEU A 182 3.81 -10.61 17.44
CA LEU A 182 3.78 -9.22 17.00
C LEU A 182 3.63 -8.26 18.19
N SER A 183 2.61 -8.48 19.03
CA SER A 183 2.28 -7.55 20.13
C SER A 183 3.40 -7.47 21.18
N THR A 184 4.19 -8.53 21.34
CA THR A 184 5.29 -8.59 22.32
C THR A 184 6.64 -8.21 21.73
N THR A 185 6.69 -7.88 20.44
CA THR A 185 7.90 -7.37 19.80
C THR A 185 8.18 -5.95 20.30
N ARG A 186 9.34 -5.74 20.93
CA ARG A 186 9.77 -4.43 21.45
C ARG A 186 10.22 -3.52 20.30
N LEU A 187 9.34 -2.63 19.84
CA LEU A 187 9.58 -1.62 18.81
C LEU A 187 8.84 -0.33 19.19
N GLN A 188 9.30 0.81 18.68
CA GLN A 188 8.80 2.15 19.01
C GLN A 188 7.27 2.29 18.91
N TYR A 189 6.66 1.74 17.85
CA TYR A 189 5.23 1.89 17.57
C TYR A 189 4.36 0.74 18.11
N ILE A 190 4.93 -0.16 18.92
CA ILE A 190 4.20 -1.28 19.53
C ILE A 190 4.13 -1.04 21.04
N PRO A 191 2.93 -0.83 21.61
CA PRO A 191 2.78 -0.62 23.05
C PRO A 191 3.34 -1.80 23.84
N PRO A 192 3.97 -1.55 25.01
CA PRO A 192 4.51 -2.60 25.87
C PRO A 192 3.49 -3.71 26.14
N ALA A 193 3.90 -4.95 25.91
CA ALA A 193 3.10 -6.14 26.15
C ALA A 193 3.90 -7.21 26.90
N PHE A 194 3.19 -8.10 27.58
CA PHE A 194 3.75 -9.11 28.48
C PHE A 194 2.97 -10.42 28.33
N LYS A 195 3.66 -11.51 27.99
CA LYS A 195 3.10 -12.86 27.89
C LYS A 195 2.82 -13.41 29.28
N LEU A 196 1.59 -13.80 29.55
CA LEU A 196 1.27 -14.50 30.79
C LEU A 196 1.38 -16.02 30.59
N PRO A 197 1.80 -16.76 31.63
CA PRO A 197 2.31 -16.31 32.94
C PRO A 197 3.80 -15.93 32.92
N ALA A 198 4.52 -16.19 31.83
CA ALA A 198 5.99 -16.13 31.75
C ALA A 198 6.60 -14.77 32.12
N GLU A 199 5.93 -13.68 31.80
CA GLU A 199 6.40 -12.29 32.01
C GLU A 199 5.62 -11.58 33.13
N SER A 200 4.97 -12.33 34.03
CA SER A 200 4.15 -11.77 35.11
C SER A 200 4.92 -10.82 36.03
N THR A 201 6.16 -11.16 36.40
CA THR A 201 7.00 -10.30 37.27
C THR A 201 7.33 -8.98 36.57
N GLN A 202 7.72 -9.05 35.29
CA GLN A 202 8.05 -7.87 34.48
C GLN A 202 6.83 -6.96 34.29
N PHE A 203 5.64 -7.55 34.09
CA PHE A 203 4.41 -6.78 34.02
C PHE A 203 4.11 -6.07 35.34
N ARG A 204 4.26 -6.75 36.50
CA ARG A 204 4.04 -6.13 37.82
C ARG A 204 5.00 -4.98 38.08
N GLU A 205 6.27 -5.14 37.76
CA GLU A 205 7.28 -4.07 37.86
C GLU A 205 6.92 -2.89 36.95
N TYR A 206 6.54 -3.17 35.70
CA TYR A 206 6.11 -2.14 34.75
C TYR A 206 4.87 -1.38 35.24
N ALA A 207 3.85 -2.09 35.71
CA ALA A 207 2.62 -1.50 36.18
C ALA A 207 2.83 -0.69 37.48
N ALA A 208 3.69 -1.16 38.38
CA ALA A 208 4.07 -0.41 39.59
C ALA A 208 4.83 0.89 39.26
N ALA A 209 5.63 0.88 38.19
CA ALA A 209 6.36 2.06 37.72
C ALA A 209 5.47 3.05 36.94
N ASN A 210 4.30 2.63 36.45
CA ASN A 210 3.40 3.43 35.62
C ASN A 210 1.94 3.31 36.13
N PRO A 211 1.64 3.80 37.35
CA PRO A 211 0.36 3.59 38.03
C PRO A 211 -0.86 4.24 37.33
N GLU A 212 -0.63 5.22 36.45
CA GLU A 212 -1.67 5.89 35.67
C GLU A 212 -2.11 5.10 34.42
N LYS A 213 -1.35 4.07 34.03
CA LYS A 213 -1.60 3.33 32.79
C LYS A 213 -2.72 2.32 32.93
N LEU A 214 -3.52 2.20 31.87
CA LEU A 214 -4.52 1.15 31.72
C LEU A 214 -3.95 -0.02 30.92
N PHE A 215 -4.50 -1.21 31.17
CA PHE A 215 -4.05 -2.44 30.53
C PHE A 215 -5.21 -3.22 29.93
N VAL A 216 -4.96 -3.82 28.76
CA VAL A 216 -5.89 -4.73 28.10
C VAL A 216 -5.39 -6.16 28.22
N GLN A 217 -6.24 -7.07 28.70
CA GLN A 217 -6.02 -8.51 28.60
C GLN A 217 -6.57 -9.00 27.27
N LYS A 218 -5.72 -9.67 26.49
CA LYS A 218 -6.05 -10.18 25.15
C LYS A 218 -5.88 -11.69 25.12
N ASN A 219 -6.90 -12.40 24.65
CA ASN A 219 -6.77 -13.84 24.39
C ASN A 219 -5.85 -14.11 23.19
N ASN A 220 -5.06 -15.18 23.26
CA ASN A 220 -4.07 -15.54 22.24
C ASN A 220 -4.71 -15.97 20.91
N GLN A 221 -5.92 -16.54 20.94
CA GLN A 221 -6.58 -17.17 19.79
C GLN A 221 -7.93 -16.53 19.42
N HIS A 222 -8.60 -15.89 20.38
CA HIS A 222 -9.93 -15.32 20.20
C HIS A 222 -9.93 -13.78 20.30
N ARG A 223 -11.04 -13.16 19.86
CA ARG A 223 -11.28 -11.71 19.92
C ARG A 223 -11.74 -11.21 21.29
N HIS A 224 -11.50 -11.97 22.36
CA HIS A 224 -11.75 -11.50 23.71
C HIS A 224 -10.64 -10.52 24.13
N ILE A 225 -11.03 -9.24 24.22
CA ILE A 225 -10.19 -8.12 24.62
C ILE A 225 -10.99 -7.33 25.65
N GLN A 226 -10.40 -7.09 26.81
CA GLN A 226 -11.03 -6.31 27.88
C GLN A 226 -9.97 -5.49 28.59
N ILE A 227 -10.31 -4.24 28.91
CA ILE A 227 -9.54 -3.48 29.89
C ILE A 227 -9.81 -4.11 31.26
N LYS A 228 -8.74 -4.34 32.03
CA LYS A 228 -8.84 -4.91 33.37
C LYS A 228 -7.97 -4.14 34.35
N ALA A 229 -8.47 -3.99 35.57
CA ALA A 229 -7.65 -3.57 36.68
C ALA A 229 -6.60 -4.66 36.99
N ILE A 230 -5.47 -4.29 37.58
CA ILE A 230 -4.36 -5.22 37.85
C ILE A 230 -4.82 -6.37 38.74
N GLU A 231 -5.72 -6.07 39.68
CA GLU A 231 -6.30 -7.00 40.65
C GLU A 231 -7.23 -8.04 40.00
N GLU A 232 -7.78 -7.73 38.81
CA GLU A 232 -8.71 -8.59 38.06
C GLU A 232 -8.01 -9.47 37.02
N ILE A 233 -6.70 -9.29 36.83
CA ILE A 233 -5.90 -10.05 35.86
C ILE A 233 -5.61 -11.44 36.43
N ASP A 234 -6.00 -12.47 35.69
CA ASP A 234 -5.57 -13.84 35.96
C ASP A 234 -4.14 -14.05 35.45
N PHE A 235 -3.17 -13.90 36.35
CA PHE A 235 -1.74 -14.11 36.09
C PHE A 235 -1.37 -15.58 35.85
N SER A 236 -2.26 -16.53 36.10
CA SER A 236 -1.99 -17.96 35.90
C SER A 236 -2.33 -18.43 34.47
N SER A 237 -3.07 -17.63 33.72
CA SER A 237 -3.52 -17.97 32.36
C SER A 237 -2.37 -18.03 31.35
N ASN A 238 -2.23 -19.18 30.67
CA ASN A 238 -1.33 -19.34 29.52
C ASN A 238 -1.96 -18.88 28.19
N ASP A 239 -3.25 -18.53 28.20
CA ASP A 239 -4.03 -18.24 26.99
C ASP A 239 -4.18 -16.74 26.71
N THR A 240 -3.51 -15.91 27.50
CA THR A 240 -3.61 -14.45 27.37
C THR A 240 -2.26 -13.76 27.45
N PHE A 241 -2.24 -12.52 26.97
CA PHE A 241 -1.16 -11.58 27.22
C PHE A 241 -1.76 -10.23 27.61
N ILE A 242 -0.97 -9.46 28.34
CA ILE A 242 -1.33 -8.09 28.74
C ILE A 242 -0.64 -7.12 27.81
N GLN A 243 -1.31 -6.04 27.45
CA GLN A 243 -0.71 -4.94 26.71
C GLN A 243 -1.17 -3.61 27.31
N GLU A 244 -0.28 -2.63 27.33
CA GLU A 244 -0.64 -1.24 27.64
C GLU A 244 -1.74 -0.76 26.70
N PHE A 245 -2.76 -0.15 27.28
CA PHE A 245 -3.86 0.46 26.55
C PHE A 245 -3.52 1.90 26.18
N ILE A 246 -3.77 2.26 24.92
CA ILE A 246 -3.66 3.65 24.46
C ILE A 246 -4.95 4.35 24.87
N ASP A 247 -4.88 5.12 25.94
CA ASP A 247 -6.00 5.77 26.64
C ASP A 247 -6.34 7.17 26.13
N ASP A 248 -5.40 7.84 25.47
CA ASP A 248 -5.57 9.10 24.73
C ASP A 248 -5.43 8.90 23.20
N PRO A 249 -6.38 8.23 22.53
CA PRO A 249 -6.34 8.06 21.08
C PRO A 249 -6.81 9.32 20.34
N LEU A 250 -6.31 9.52 19.12
CA LEU A 250 -6.94 10.45 18.17
C LEU A 250 -8.37 10.01 17.89
N LEU A 251 -9.32 10.94 17.94
CA LEU A 251 -10.74 10.71 17.67
C LEU A 251 -11.19 11.50 16.44
N VAL A 252 -12.14 10.94 15.69
CA VAL A 252 -12.91 11.66 14.66
C VAL A 252 -14.35 11.72 15.12
N ASP A 253 -14.91 12.92 15.30
CA ASP A 253 -16.25 13.15 15.87
C ASP A 253 -16.51 12.40 17.18
N GLY A 254 -15.46 12.22 17.99
CA GLY A 254 -15.52 11.50 19.25
C GLY A 254 -15.41 9.98 19.12
N TYR A 255 -15.31 9.41 17.92
CA TYR A 255 -15.14 7.97 17.71
C TYR A 255 -13.66 7.59 17.63
N LYS A 256 -13.27 6.57 18.40
CA LYS A 256 -11.98 5.90 18.25
C LYS A 256 -11.99 5.10 16.94
N PHE A 257 -10.84 4.94 16.31
CA PHE A 257 -10.74 4.18 15.07
C PHE A 257 -9.43 3.40 14.98
N ASP A 258 -9.38 2.47 14.02
CA ASP A 258 -8.15 1.87 13.55
C ASP A 258 -7.96 2.06 12.03
N ILE A 259 -6.71 1.89 11.60
CA ILE A 259 -6.28 2.05 10.22
C ILE A 259 -5.73 0.70 9.72
N GLY A 260 -6.35 0.16 8.68
CA GLY A 260 -5.91 -1.04 7.96
C GLY A 260 -5.12 -0.67 6.71
N VAL A 261 -3.80 -0.87 6.76
CA VAL A 261 -2.88 -0.57 5.66
C VAL A 261 -2.47 -1.85 4.94
N TYR A 262 -2.74 -1.93 3.65
CA TYR A 262 -2.39 -3.09 2.84
C TYR A 262 -0.92 -3.02 2.40
N THR A 263 -0.13 -4.00 2.83
CA THR A 263 1.29 -4.11 2.50
C THR A 263 1.57 -5.46 1.84
N VAL A 264 2.39 -5.47 0.78
CA VAL A 264 2.86 -6.69 0.12
C VAL A 264 4.38 -6.77 0.20
N ILE A 265 4.87 -7.93 0.65
CA ILE A 265 6.28 -8.29 0.54
C ILE A 265 6.40 -9.11 -0.75
N THR A 266 7.14 -8.64 -1.74
CA THR A 266 7.30 -9.41 -2.99
C THR A 266 8.58 -10.23 -2.99
N SER A 267 9.54 -9.89 -2.15
CA SER A 267 10.81 -10.59 -2.02
C SER A 267 11.38 -10.37 -0.62
N ILE A 268 12.09 -11.37 -0.10
CA ILE A 268 12.80 -11.30 1.18
C ILE A 268 14.32 -11.22 0.97
N ASP A 269 14.82 -11.78 -0.12
CA ASP A 269 16.25 -11.85 -0.46
C ASP A 269 16.45 -11.53 -1.95
N PRO A 270 16.59 -10.24 -2.35
CA PRO A 270 16.64 -9.04 -1.50
C PRO A 270 15.25 -8.62 -1.00
N LEU A 271 15.19 -7.94 0.16
CA LEU A 271 13.93 -7.48 0.74
C LEU A 271 13.25 -6.41 -0.14
N ARG A 272 11.99 -6.64 -0.52
CA ARG A 272 11.15 -5.71 -1.28
C ARG A 272 9.76 -5.66 -0.66
N VAL A 273 9.38 -4.47 -0.20
CA VAL A 273 8.11 -4.20 0.48
C VAL A 273 7.40 -3.06 -0.24
N TYR A 274 6.09 -3.20 -0.45
CA TYR A 274 5.24 -2.19 -1.07
C TYR A 274 4.04 -1.92 -0.19
N ILE A 275 3.74 -0.64 0.03
CA ILE A 275 2.50 -0.21 0.66
C ILE A 275 1.53 0.20 -0.44
N TYR A 276 0.33 -0.34 -0.41
CA TYR A 276 -0.72 0.05 -1.34
C TYR A 276 -1.20 1.46 -0.99
N LYS A 277 -1.10 2.37 -1.96
CA LYS A 277 -1.48 3.79 -1.82
C LYS A 277 -2.91 4.10 -2.26
N GLY A 278 -3.68 3.10 -2.69
CA GLY A 278 -5.10 3.27 -2.97
C GLY A 278 -5.90 3.37 -1.68
N ASP A 279 -7.12 2.82 -1.66
CA ASP A 279 -7.94 2.86 -0.46
C ASP A 279 -7.28 2.15 0.73
N ILE A 280 -7.21 2.90 1.83
CA ILE A 280 -6.82 2.43 3.16
C ILE A 280 -8.09 2.20 3.95
N LEU A 281 -8.15 1.12 4.73
CA LEU A 281 -9.33 0.81 5.51
C LEU A 281 -9.35 1.66 6.78
N PHE A 282 -10.41 2.45 6.98
CA PHE A 282 -10.69 3.09 8.26
C PHE A 282 -11.93 2.44 8.87
N ARG A 283 -11.85 2.10 10.16
CA ARG A 283 -12.96 1.52 10.90
C ARG A 283 -13.11 2.22 12.23
N TYR A 284 -14.30 2.75 12.49
CA TYR A 284 -14.59 3.51 13.68
C TYR A 284 -15.36 2.65 14.67
N CYS A 285 -15.07 2.83 15.96
CA CYS A 285 -15.90 2.29 17.03
C CYS A 285 -17.35 2.80 16.85
N PRO A 286 -18.38 1.97 17.09
CA PRO A 286 -19.76 2.39 16.87
C PRO A 286 -20.30 3.34 17.95
N VAL A 287 -19.60 3.47 19.09
CA VAL A 287 -19.98 4.36 20.19
C VAL A 287 -18.90 5.43 20.42
N PRO A 288 -19.26 6.71 20.67
CA PRO A 288 -18.29 7.74 21.02
C PRO A 288 -17.45 7.35 22.25
N TYR A 289 -16.16 7.64 22.20
CA TYR A 289 -15.18 7.26 23.22
C TYR A 289 -15.50 7.90 24.57
N TYR A 290 -15.80 9.21 24.58
CA TYR A 290 -16.15 9.96 25.79
C TYR A 290 -17.67 10.12 26.00
N PRO A 291 -18.15 10.15 27.26
CA PRO A 291 -17.42 9.82 28.48
C PRO A 291 -16.97 8.34 28.46
N PHE A 292 -15.77 8.09 28.98
CA PHE A 292 -15.12 6.79 28.88
C PHE A 292 -15.75 5.78 29.83
N ASN A 293 -15.99 4.57 29.35
CA ASN A 293 -16.54 3.45 30.13
C ASN A 293 -15.88 2.14 29.67
N ALA A 294 -14.98 1.60 30.50
CA ALA A 294 -14.23 0.38 30.21
C ALA A 294 -15.11 -0.88 30.06
N SER A 295 -16.31 -0.88 30.66
CA SER A 295 -17.28 -1.98 30.53
C SER A 295 -17.97 -2.00 29.16
N ASN A 296 -17.94 -0.90 28.42
CA ASN A 296 -18.47 -0.83 27.06
C ASN A 296 -17.33 -0.96 26.04
N VAL A 297 -17.12 -2.18 25.56
CA VAL A 297 -16.08 -2.53 24.57
C VAL A 297 -16.22 -1.77 23.26
N ASP A 298 -17.45 -1.42 22.85
CA ASP A 298 -17.76 -0.74 21.59
C ASP A 298 -17.26 0.70 21.54
N LYS A 299 -16.80 1.24 22.68
CA LYS A 299 -16.13 2.53 22.73
C LYS A 299 -14.66 2.44 22.31
N TYR A 300 -14.00 1.30 22.49
CA TYR A 300 -12.54 1.21 22.38
C TYR A 300 -11.99 0.02 21.59
N ILE A 301 -12.84 -0.92 21.19
CA ILE A 301 -12.54 -2.05 20.31
C ILE A 301 -13.34 -1.89 19.02
N VAL A 302 -12.67 -2.05 17.90
CA VAL A 302 -13.31 -2.07 16.58
C VAL A 302 -13.76 -3.50 16.28
N GLY A 303 -15.08 -3.70 16.23
CA GLY A 303 -15.75 -4.95 15.91
C GLY A 303 -16.05 -5.16 14.43
N ASP A 304 -16.85 -6.19 14.12
CA ASP A 304 -17.35 -6.42 12.75
C ASP A 304 -18.51 -5.46 12.41
N ASP A 305 -19.14 -4.88 13.44
CA ASP A 305 -20.21 -3.87 13.43
C ASP A 305 -19.67 -2.44 13.56
N TYR A 306 -18.44 -2.20 13.09
CA TYR A 306 -17.81 -0.89 13.12
C TYR A 306 -18.64 0.16 12.36
N LEU A 307 -18.56 1.41 12.82
CA LEU A 307 -19.13 2.56 12.14
C LEU A 307 -18.29 2.85 10.87
N PRO A 308 -18.87 2.79 9.67
CA PRO A 308 -18.12 3.00 8.44
C PRO A 308 -17.84 4.49 8.18
N THR A 309 -16.78 4.77 7.43
CA THR A 309 -16.32 6.14 7.11
C THR A 309 -17.42 7.06 6.58
N TRP A 310 -18.35 6.55 5.76
CA TRP A 310 -19.43 7.36 5.17
C TRP A 310 -20.56 7.72 6.15
N GLU A 311 -20.62 7.06 7.30
CA GLU A 311 -21.59 7.34 8.38
C GLU A 311 -21.00 8.25 9.46
N VAL A 312 -19.69 8.49 9.46
CA VAL A 312 -19.06 9.47 10.35
C VAL A 312 -19.40 10.90 9.87
N PRO A 313 -20.07 11.73 10.68
CA PRO A 313 -20.67 12.99 10.23
C PRO A 313 -19.72 13.94 9.48
N SER A 314 -18.54 14.19 10.04
CA SER A 314 -17.53 15.10 9.46
C SER A 314 -16.82 14.53 8.24
N LEU A 315 -16.89 13.21 8.01
CA LEU A 315 -16.26 12.54 6.87
C LEU A 315 -17.21 12.39 5.69
N GLY A 316 -18.53 12.35 5.94
CA GLY A 316 -19.55 12.15 4.91
C GLY A 316 -19.48 13.17 3.76
N GLN A 317 -19.09 14.42 4.04
CA GLN A 317 -18.90 15.43 3.00
C GLN A 317 -17.75 15.09 2.03
N TYR A 318 -16.68 14.45 2.51
CA TYR A 318 -15.53 14.11 1.68
C TYR A 318 -15.80 12.81 0.92
N TYR A 319 -16.29 11.79 1.64
CA TYR A 319 -16.53 10.49 1.05
C TYR A 319 -17.76 10.50 0.13
N THR A 320 -18.93 10.85 0.65
CA THR A 320 -20.21 10.72 -0.07
C THR A 320 -20.41 11.83 -1.10
N LYS A 321 -20.05 13.07 -0.76
CA LYS A 321 -20.30 14.23 -1.64
C LYS A 321 -19.16 14.50 -2.62
N TYR A 322 -17.89 14.37 -2.21
CA TYR A 322 -16.75 14.58 -3.11
C TYR A 322 -16.20 13.29 -3.75
N GLY A 323 -16.66 12.12 -3.32
CA GLY A 323 -16.26 10.84 -3.90
C GLY A 323 -14.82 10.43 -3.54
N PHE A 324 -14.28 10.95 -2.45
CA PHE A 324 -12.94 10.60 -1.97
C PHE A 324 -12.91 9.17 -1.42
N GLY A 325 -11.75 8.53 -1.51
CA GLY A 325 -11.47 7.31 -0.76
C GLY A 325 -11.47 7.55 0.75
N MET A 326 -11.43 6.49 1.56
CA MET A 326 -11.45 6.62 3.02
C MET A 326 -10.22 7.40 3.53
N LYS A 327 -9.04 7.14 2.95
CA LYS A 327 -7.80 7.84 3.26
C LYS A 327 -7.92 9.34 2.98
N ASP A 328 -8.30 9.69 1.76
CA ASP A 328 -8.37 11.09 1.32
C ASP A 328 -9.45 11.86 2.08
N SER A 329 -10.54 11.18 2.45
CA SER A 329 -11.58 11.75 3.32
C SER A 329 -11.04 12.07 4.71
N PHE A 330 -10.25 11.18 5.30
CA PHE A 330 -9.60 11.39 6.59
C PHE A 330 -8.53 12.49 6.54
N ASP A 331 -7.69 12.51 5.50
CA ASP A 331 -6.65 13.53 5.34
C ASP A 331 -7.25 14.92 5.14
N ALA A 332 -8.32 15.02 4.34
CA ALA A 332 -9.05 16.27 4.14
C ALA A 332 -9.70 16.75 5.45
N TYR A 333 -10.28 15.83 6.23
CA TYR A 333 -10.78 16.14 7.57
C TYR A 333 -9.69 16.67 8.49
N LEU A 334 -8.55 15.97 8.63
CA LEU A 334 -7.45 16.42 9.49
C LEU A 334 -6.95 17.81 9.09
N THR A 335 -6.73 18.01 7.78
CA THR A 335 -6.32 19.30 7.23
C THR A 335 -7.32 20.40 7.56
N SER A 336 -8.63 20.11 7.45
CA SER A 336 -9.68 21.07 7.81
C SER A 336 -9.72 21.41 9.30
N THR A 337 -9.17 20.54 10.16
CA THR A 337 -8.98 20.81 11.60
C THR A 337 -7.62 21.44 11.94
N GLY A 338 -6.83 21.84 10.94
CA GLY A 338 -5.51 22.45 11.12
C GLY A 338 -4.39 21.47 11.47
N ARG A 339 -4.59 20.17 11.23
CA ARG A 339 -3.61 19.11 11.49
C ARG A 339 -3.01 18.58 10.19
N ASP A 340 -1.72 18.25 10.22
CA ASP A 340 -1.03 17.68 9.07
C ASP A 340 -1.13 16.14 9.08
N PRO A 341 -1.80 15.53 8.09
CA PRO A 341 -1.89 14.07 7.99
C PRO A 341 -0.56 13.38 7.66
N SER A 342 0.44 14.11 7.12
CA SER A 342 1.73 13.53 6.72
C SER A 342 2.41 12.77 7.86
N THR A 343 2.31 13.30 9.08
CA THR A 343 2.91 12.71 10.30
C THR A 343 2.39 11.29 10.55
N ILE A 344 1.11 11.03 10.33
CA ILE A 344 0.52 9.70 10.51
C ILE A 344 1.11 8.73 9.48
N TRP A 345 1.15 9.14 8.21
CA TRP A 345 1.61 8.27 7.12
C TRP A 345 3.10 7.97 7.18
N GLU A 346 3.92 8.93 7.58
CA GLU A 346 5.36 8.74 7.83
C GLU A 346 5.61 7.75 8.97
N GLN A 347 4.87 7.87 10.08
CA GLN A 347 4.97 6.95 11.22
C GLN A 347 4.45 5.55 10.88
N VAL A 348 3.38 5.45 10.09
CA VAL A 348 2.86 4.16 9.59
C VAL A 348 3.91 3.47 8.71
N GLU A 349 4.52 4.20 7.78
CA GLU A 349 5.57 3.64 6.93
C GLU A 349 6.77 3.17 7.77
N ASP A 350 7.17 3.97 8.77
CA ASP A 350 8.27 3.61 9.66
C ASP A 350 7.95 2.41 10.56
N ALA A 351 6.72 2.32 11.08
CA ALA A 351 6.27 1.15 11.84
C ALA A 351 6.35 -0.14 11.02
N ILE A 352 5.88 -0.11 9.76
CA ILE A 352 5.95 -1.24 8.83
C ILE A 352 7.41 -1.60 8.54
N ARG A 353 8.25 -0.59 8.25
CA ARG A 353 9.68 -0.75 7.93
C ARG A 353 10.43 -1.40 9.09
N LEU A 354 10.32 -0.86 10.30
CA LEU A 354 11.02 -1.36 11.48
C LEU A 354 10.58 -2.79 11.83
N LEU A 355 9.29 -3.08 11.74
CA LEU A 355 8.77 -4.42 11.99
C LEU A 355 9.32 -5.44 11.01
N ILE A 356 9.26 -5.14 9.70
CA ILE A 356 9.71 -6.08 8.68
C ILE A 356 11.23 -6.30 8.79
N LEU A 357 12.03 -5.24 8.96
CA LEU A 357 13.47 -5.36 9.15
C LEU A 357 13.82 -6.19 10.40
N LYS A 358 13.05 -6.05 11.49
CA LYS A 358 13.26 -6.84 12.70
C LYS A 358 12.99 -8.34 12.49
N LYS A 359 12.04 -8.69 11.61
CA LYS A 359 11.58 -10.07 11.39
C LYS A 359 12.21 -10.73 10.15
N GLU A 360 12.77 -9.96 9.23
CA GLU A 360 13.39 -10.44 7.98
C GLU A 360 14.40 -11.58 8.19
N PRO A 361 15.36 -11.51 9.15
CA PRO A 361 16.32 -12.59 9.33
C PRO A 361 15.69 -13.94 9.71
N LEU A 362 14.57 -13.90 10.43
CA LEU A 362 13.83 -15.12 10.82
C LEU A 362 13.18 -15.79 9.61
N LEU A 363 12.70 -14.99 8.65
CA LEU A 363 12.11 -15.49 7.40
C LEU A 363 13.20 -16.01 6.47
N THR A 364 14.28 -15.24 6.29
CA THR A 364 15.43 -15.60 5.44
C THR A 364 16.06 -16.92 5.89
N GLY A 365 16.19 -17.14 7.21
CA GLY A 365 16.70 -18.39 7.76
C GLY A 365 15.90 -19.63 7.35
N LEU A 366 14.59 -19.48 7.12
CA LEU A 366 13.70 -20.58 6.71
C LEU A 366 13.76 -20.88 5.21
N LEU A 367 14.15 -19.91 4.37
CA LEU A 367 14.22 -20.09 2.91
C LEU A 367 15.24 -21.15 2.49
N SER A 368 16.25 -21.44 3.33
CA SER A 368 17.24 -22.50 3.10
C SER A 368 16.63 -23.91 3.00
N ARG A 369 15.41 -24.12 3.53
CA ARG A 369 14.71 -25.40 3.54
C ARG A 369 13.96 -25.68 2.23
N TYR A 370 14.00 -24.76 1.27
CA TYR A 370 13.23 -24.83 0.02
C TYR A 370 14.17 -24.90 -1.17
N ALA A 371 13.86 -25.79 -2.12
CA ALA A 371 14.67 -26.02 -3.30
C ALA A 371 14.86 -24.77 -4.17
N ASN A 372 13.83 -23.92 -4.27
CA ASN A 372 13.90 -22.67 -5.02
C ASN A 372 13.34 -21.48 -4.21
N LYS A 373 14.23 -20.62 -3.70
CA LYS A 373 13.85 -19.40 -2.97
C LYS A 373 12.92 -18.47 -3.78
N ARG A 374 13.07 -18.47 -5.11
CA ARG A 374 12.30 -17.64 -6.04
C ARG A 374 10.81 -17.99 -6.09
N ASN A 375 10.38 -19.15 -5.57
CA ASN A 375 8.96 -19.46 -5.48
C ASN A 375 8.19 -18.50 -4.56
N PHE A 376 8.92 -17.76 -3.72
CA PHE A 376 8.37 -16.77 -2.80
C PHE A 376 8.80 -15.34 -3.16
N SER A 377 9.63 -15.13 -4.18
CA SER A 377 10.30 -13.85 -4.42
C SER A 377 10.24 -13.41 -5.88
N LYS A 378 9.82 -12.16 -6.11
CA LYS A 378 9.78 -11.51 -7.42
C LYS A 378 10.17 -10.03 -7.36
#